data_AF-A0A349YQJ6-F1
#
_entry.id   AF-A0A349YQJ6-F1
#
_cell.length_a   1.000
_cell.length_b   1.000
_cell.length_c   1.000
_cell.angle_alpha   90.00
_cell.angle_beta   90.00
_cell.angle_gamma   90.00
#
_symmetry.space_group_name_H-M   'P 1'
#
loop_
_entity.id
_entity.type
_entity.pdbx_description
1 polymer ?
#
loop_
_entity_poly.entity_id
_entity_poly.type
_entity_poly.pdbx_seq_one_letter_code
_entity_poly.pdbx_strand_id
1 'polypeptide(L)'
;HAWVEPLSNMDVVMPLDKEIDQNIYDSDSFIASTYVSDIFINSAVGRISAYVWFLDENKFKQLEEITGSKLIEGRYPKDGKNEIVLHMDIAKNKGVVIGDMVGSEVDSNDSLTGKYEVVGLIDGDALYGMASLPYAKNKYKLADAQLGAILSKDENVKLSGKEGEDYKLYCKDNEEDDLESSGKMMEVTLIVLNFVIILITAFTLFFVLYIYYLQRKKEFGIL
;
A
#
# COMPACT_ATOMS: atom_id res chain seq x y z
N HIS A 1 -3.91 -7.48 -7.03
CA HIS A 1 -4.72 -6.72 -6.04
C HIS A 1 -4.77 -5.25 -6.44
N ALA A 2 -5.88 -4.51 -6.22
CA ALA A 2 -6.07 -3.15 -6.76
C ALA A 2 -5.01 -2.11 -6.36
N TRP A 3 -4.33 -2.29 -5.22
CA TRP A 3 -3.23 -1.44 -4.76
C TRP A 3 -1.86 -1.84 -5.32
N VAL A 4 -1.72 -3.04 -5.90
CA VAL A 4 -0.51 -3.53 -6.58
C VAL A 4 -0.60 -3.33 -8.10
N GLU A 5 -1.82 -3.15 -8.64
CA GLU A 5 -2.03 -2.82 -10.06
C GLU A 5 -1.20 -1.64 -10.60
N PRO A 6 -0.90 -0.59 -9.82
CA PRO A 6 -0.04 0.45 -10.33
C PRO A 6 1.40 -0.04 -10.66
N LEU A 7 1.87 -1.14 -10.05
CA LEU A 7 3.16 -1.79 -10.32
C LEU A 7 3.09 -2.85 -11.43
N SER A 8 1.95 -3.01 -12.11
CA SER A 8 1.80 -4.00 -13.17
C SER A 8 2.74 -3.73 -14.36
N ASN A 9 2.97 -2.45 -14.68
CA ASN A 9 3.73 -2.00 -15.86
C ASN A 9 5.00 -1.19 -15.50
N MET A 10 5.34 -1.08 -14.22
CA MET A 10 6.52 -0.35 -13.78
C MET A 10 7.07 -0.94 -12.48
N ASP A 11 8.36 -0.76 -12.31
CA ASP A 11 9.07 -1.10 -11.08
C ASP A 11 9.55 0.18 -10.40
N VAL A 12 9.50 0.23 -9.07
CA VAL A 12 9.98 1.38 -8.31
C VAL A 12 11.14 0.95 -7.43
N VAL A 13 12.28 1.59 -7.60
CA VAL A 13 13.48 1.33 -6.81
C VAL A 13 13.66 2.47 -5.82
N MET A 14 13.73 2.16 -4.52
CA MET A 14 13.98 3.14 -3.46
C MET A 14 15.31 2.85 -2.76
N PRO A 15 16.11 3.87 -2.42
CA PRO A 15 17.32 3.67 -1.62
C PRO A 15 16.99 3.34 -0.17
N LEU A 16 17.77 2.45 0.45
CA LEU A 16 17.57 2.04 1.86
C LEU A 16 18.32 2.93 2.86
N ASP A 17 19.62 3.21 2.64
CA ASP A 17 20.44 3.93 3.63
C ASP A 17 21.53 4.84 3.03
N LYS A 18 21.89 4.64 1.76
CA LYS A 18 22.99 5.36 1.11
C LYS A 18 22.58 5.90 -0.24
N GLU A 19 23.29 6.96 -0.62
CA GLU A 19 23.18 7.60 -1.93
C GLU A 19 23.06 6.53 -3.02
N ILE A 20 21.98 6.57 -3.81
CA ILE A 20 21.92 5.80 -5.05
C ILE A 20 23.14 6.19 -5.88
N ASP A 21 24.06 5.25 -6.07
CA ASP A 21 25.00 5.34 -7.17
C ASP A 21 24.14 5.41 -8.45
N GLN A 22 24.28 6.46 -9.26
CA GLN A 22 23.45 6.67 -10.45
C GLN A 22 23.56 5.54 -11.50
N ASN A 23 24.37 4.52 -11.21
CA ASN A 23 24.58 3.30 -11.96
C ASN A 23 23.69 2.11 -11.52
N ILE A 24 22.77 2.27 -10.55
CA ILE A 24 21.91 1.17 -10.09
C ILE A 24 21.00 0.65 -11.22
N TYR A 25 20.58 1.48 -12.18
CA TYR A 25 19.67 1.06 -13.25
C TYR A 25 20.09 1.62 -14.61
N ASP A 26 19.69 0.94 -15.68
CA ASP A 26 19.98 1.39 -17.05
C ASP A 26 19.20 2.68 -17.36
N SER A 27 19.86 3.67 -17.94
CA SER A 27 19.27 4.98 -18.23
C SER A 27 18.09 4.89 -19.20
N ASP A 28 18.07 3.86 -20.07
CA ASP A 28 16.99 3.65 -21.04
C ASP A 28 15.68 3.20 -20.37
N SER A 29 15.75 2.62 -19.17
CA SER A 29 14.58 2.18 -18.40
C SER A 29 14.03 3.26 -17.47
N PHE A 30 14.75 4.36 -17.27
CA PHE A 30 14.40 5.41 -16.31
C PHE A 30 13.26 6.30 -16.82
N ILE A 31 12.17 6.36 -16.04
CA ILE A 31 11.02 7.21 -16.34
C ILE A 31 11.12 8.53 -15.57
N ALA A 32 11.22 8.44 -14.25
CA ALA A 32 11.17 9.61 -13.38
C ALA A 32 11.81 9.33 -12.02
N SER A 33 12.40 10.36 -11.42
CA SER A 33 12.72 10.34 -10.00
C SER A 33 11.43 10.50 -9.21
N THR A 34 11.34 9.80 -8.09
CA THR A 34 10.13 9.83 -7.25
C THR A 34 10.49 9.82 -5.78
N TYR A 35 9.57 10.34 -4.97
CA TYR A 35 9.51 10.00 -3.56
C TYR A 35 8.19 9.28 -3.33
N VAL A 36 8.23 8.13 -2.65
CA VAL A 36 7.03 7.33 -2.39
C VAL A 36 6.58 7.58 -0.97
N SER A 37 5.31 7.92 -0.82
CA SER A 37 4.62 7.93 0.47
C SER A 37 3.34 7.11 0.34
N ASP A 38 2.68 6.84 1.46
CA ASP A 38 1.46 6.06 1.50
C ASP A 38 0.31 6.91 1.99
N ILE A 39 -0.88 6.68 1.47
CA ILE A 39 -2.14 7.22 1.99
C ILE A 39 -3.03 6.06 2.46
N PHE A 40 -3.61 6.19 3.65
CA PHE A 40 -4.45 5.12 4.19
C PHE A 40 -5.87 5.16 3.66
N ILE A 41 -6.38 3.99 3.29
CA ILE A 41 -7.74 3.75 2.81
C ILE A 41 -8.39 2.75 3.77
N ASN A 42 -9.66 2.99 4.11
CA ASN A 42 -10.44 2.08 4.94
C ASN A 42 -11.06 0.98 4.06
N SER A 43 -10.68 -0.27 4.30
CA SER A 43 -11.26 -1.48 3.69
C SER A 43 -12.13 -2.23 4.69
N ALA A 44 -12.97 -3.14 4.21
CA ALA A 44 -13.82 -4.00 5.04
C ALA A 44 -13.00 -4.88 6.01
N VAL A 45 -11.74 -5.18 5.67
CA VAL A 45 -10.85 -6.06 6.46
C VAL A 45 -9.88 -5.26 7.34
N GLY A 46 -9.87 -3.92 7.26
CA GLY A 46 -8.93 -3.07 7.99
C GLY A 46 -8.44 -1.89 7.15
N ARG A 47 -7.35 -1.26 7.56
CA ARG A 47 -6.71 -0.20 6.77
C ARG A 47 -5.73 -0.82 5.77
N ILE A 48 -5.79 -0.34 4.54
CA ILE A 48 -4.79 -0.62 3.50
C ILE A 48 -4.11 0.69 3.12
N SER A 49 -2.88 0.61 2.62
CA SER A 49 -2.18 1.75 2.02
C SER A 49 -2.34 1.74 0.50
N ALA A 50 -2.43 2.93 -0.09
CA ALA A 50 -2.16 3.13 -1.50
C ALA A 50 -0.98 4.07 -1.65
N TYR A 51 -0.22 3.88 -2.74
CA TYR A 51 0.95 4.70 -3.00
C TYR A 51 0.56 6.11 -3.43
N VAL A 52 1.32 7.08 -2.94
CA VAL A 52 1.35 8.46 -3.41
C VAL A 52 2.73 8.73 -3.98
N TRP A 53 2.80 8.93 -5.29
CA TRP A 53 4.05 9.21 -5.97
C TRP A 53 4.27 10.70 -6.12
N PHE A 54 5.41 11.14 -5.62
CA PHE A 54 5.84 12.53 -5.74
C PHE A 54 6.68 12.66 -6.99
N LEU A 55 6.19 13.44 -7.96
CA LEU A 55 6.80 13.59 -9.28
C LEU A 55 6.92 15.06 -9.67
N ASP A 56 7.80 15.34 -10.64
CA ASP A 56 7.85 16.65 -11.30
C ASP A 56 6.65 16.83 -12.25
N GLU A 57 6.21 18.08 -12.44
CA GLU A 57 4.99 18.43 -13.19
C GLU A 57 4.94 17.84 -14.61
N ASN A 58 6.10 17.69 -15.26
CA ASN A 58 6.21 17.13 -16.61
C ASN A 58 6.09 15.59 -16.67
N LYS A 59 6.06 14.89 -15.53
CA LYS A 59 6.03 13.42 -15.46
C LYS A 59 4.66 12.84 -15.13
N PHE A 60 3.71 13.63 -14.63
CA PHE A 60 2.38 13.13 -14.28
C PHE A 60 1.66 12.44 -15.44
N LYS A 61 1.70 13.03 -16.63
CA LYS A 61 1.06 12.46 -17.81
C LYS A 61 1.71 11.14 -18.27
N GLN A 62 3.04 11.04 -18.15
CA GLN A 62 3.77 9.83 -18.48
C GLN A 62 3.36 8.68 -17.55
N LEU A 63 3.17 8.97 -16.25
CA LEU A 63 2.70 7.98 -15.28
C LEU A 63 1.26 7.51 -15.54
N GLU A 64 0.37 8.42 -15.94
CA GLU A 64 -0.98 8.06 -16.36
C GLU A 64 -0.97 7.07 -17.54
N GLU A 65 -0.14 7.32 -18.55
CA GLU A 65 -0.02 6.44 -19.72
C GLU A 65 0.47 5.03 -19.34
N ILE A 66 1.40 4.94 -18.39
CA ILE A 66 1.96 3.65 -17.92
C ILE A 66 0.95 2.87 -17.07
N THR A 67 0.25 3.57 -16.17
CA THR A 67 -0.73 2.96 -15.26
C THR A 67 -2.09 2.73 -15.90
N GLY A 68 -2.33 3.27 -17.11
CA GLY A 68 -3.63 3.20 -17.78
C GLY A 68 -4.69 4.09 -17.12
N SER A 69 -4.28 5.09 -16.34
CA SER A 69 -5.19 5.97 -15.59
C SER A 69 -5.39 7.28 -16.33
N LYS A 70 -6.42 8.04 -15.97
CA LYS A 70 -6.73 9.32 -16.60
C LYS A 70 -7.28 10.33 -15.60
N LEU A 71 -6.80 11.57 -15.68
CA LEU A 71 -7.43 12.70 -15.00
C LEU A 71 -8.85 12.92 -15.52
N ILE A 72 -9.84 12.73 -14.64
CA ILE A 72 -11.26 12.92 -14.95
C ILE A 72 -11.80 14.27 -14.51
N GLU A 73 -11.20 14.87 -13.48
CA GLU A 73 -11.65 16.15 -12.91
C GLU A 73 -10.48 16.95 -12.33
N GLY A 74 -10.54 18.28 -12.42
CA GLY A 74 -9.53 19.18 -11.87
C GLY A 74 -8.29 19.32 -12.74
N ARG A 75 -7.11 19.29 -12.11
CA ARG A 75 -5.80 19.45 -12.77
C ARG A 75 -4.70 18.69 -12.03
N TYR A 76 -3.54 18.54 -12.65
CA TYR A 76 -2.34 18.04 -11.97
C TYR A 76 -1.83 19.02 -10.89
N PRO A 77 -1.09 18.50 -9.89
CA PRO A 77 -0.37 19.32 -8.92
C PRO A 77 0.64 20.22 -9.64
N LYS A 78 0.83 21.43 -9.13
CA LYS A 78 1.89 22.34 -9.61
C LYS A 78 3.18 22.14 -8.85
N ASP A 79 4.30 22.37 -9.52
CA ASP A 79 5.61 22.28 -8.88
C ASP A 79 5.76 23.22 -7.68
N GLY A 80 6.25 22.66 -6.57
CA GLY A 80 6.53 23.39 -5.33
C GLY A 80 5.28 23.72 -4.52
N LYS A 81 4.09 23.26 -4.92
CA LYS A 81 2.85 23.43 -4.18
C LYS A 81 2.48 22.18 -3.39
N ASN A 82 1.81 22.38 -2.26
CA ASN A 82 1.28 21.30 -1.42
C ASN A 82 -0.03 20.77 -2.00
N GLU A 83 0.02 20.30 -3.24
CA GLU A 83 -1.15 19.85 -4.00
C GLU A 83 -1.04 18.35 -4.28
N ILE A 84 -2.18 17.67 -4.33
CA ILE A 84 -2.28 16.24 -4.60
C ILE A 84 -3.43 15.95 -5.56
N VAL A 85 -3.23 14.98 -6.42
CA VAL A 85 -4.28 14.32 -7.19
C VAL A 85 -4.48 12.93 -6.61
N LEU A 86 -5.73 12.54 -6.41
CA LEU A 86 -6.08 11.24 -5.85
C LEU A 86 -6.90 10.43 -6.84
N HIS A 87 -6.77 9.11 -6.79
CA HIS A 87 -7.74 8.25 -7.42
C HIS A 87 -9.15 8.50 -6.87
N MET A 88 -10.16 8.50 -7.73
CA MET A 88 -11.55 8.81 -7.39
C MET A 88 -12.05 7.96 -6.22
N ASP A 89 -11.72 6.67 -6.21
CA ASP A 89 -12.14 5.78 -5.13
C ASP A 89 -11.42 6.04 -3.81
N ILE A 90 -10.18 6.54 -3.83
CA ILE A 90 -9.47 7.00 -2.62
C ILE A 90 -10.18 8.23 -2.06
N ALA A 91 -10.50 9.20 -2.92
CA ALA A 91 -11.20 10.41 -2.54
C ALA A 91 -12.59 10.10 -1.95
N LYS A 92 -13.36 9.22 -2.60
CA LYS A 92 -14.65 8.73 -2.09
C LYS A 92 -14.52 8.01 -0.75
N ASN A 93 -13.52 7.14 -0.60
CA ASN A 93 -13.29 6.40 0.63
C ASN A 93 -13.01 7.33 1.83
N LYS A 94 -12.27 8.42 1.58
CA LYS A 94 -11.98 9.44 2.58
C LYS A 94 -13.09 10.50 2.73
N GLY A 95 -14.06 10.53 1.81
CA GLY A 95 -15.10 11.55 1.79
C GLY A 95 -14.59 12.94 1.45
N VAL A 96 -13.52 13.05 0.66
CA VAL A 96 -12.90 14.32 0.25
C VAL A 96 -13.20 14.65 -1.21
N VAL A 97 -13.27 15.94 -1.51
CA VAL A 97 -13.47 16.47 -2.86
C VAL A 97 -12.34 17.43 -3.26
N ILE A 98 -12.36 17.90 -4.51
CA ILE A 98 -11.41 18.91 -4.97
C ILE A 98 -11.55 20.20 -4.13
N GLY A 99 -10.43 20.71 -3.64
CA GLY A 99 -10.34 21.84 -2.70
C GLY A 99 -10.20 21.43 -1.24
N ASP A 100 -10.49 20.17 -0.89
CA ASP A 100 -10.28 19.68 0.47
C ASP A 100 -8.81 19.40 0.76
N MET A 101 -8.49 19.26 2.05
CA MET A 101 -7.14 18.98 2.53
C MET A 101 -7.04 17.54 3.04
N VAL A 102 -5.93 16.86 2.74
CA VAL A 102 -5.61 15.50 3.19
C VAL A 102 -4.20 15.41 3.79
N GLY A 103 -3.94 14.33 4.54
CA GLY A 103 -2.65 14.01 5.14
C GLY A 103 -2.65 14.08 6.68
N SER A 104 -1.54 13.69 7.27
CA SER A 104 -1.37 13.48 8.72
C SER A 104 -1.55 14.74 9.56
N GLU A 105 -1.35 15.94 8.98
CA GLU A 105 -1.62 17.22 9.64
C GLU A 105 -3.12 17.58 9.65
N VAL A 106 -3.94 16.88 8.86
CA VAL A 106 -5.41 17.04 8.81
C VAL A 106 -6.09 15.92 9.59
N ASP A 107 -5.69 14.68 9.35
CA ASP A 107 -6.09 13.51 10.10
C ASP A 107 -4.84 12.79 10.61
N SER A 108 -4.60 12.85 11.92
CA SER A 108 -3.44 12.22 12.56
C SER A 108 -3.37 10.70 12.37
N ASN A 109 -4.46 10.07 11.92
CA ASN A 109 -4.49 8.65 11.62
C ASN A 109 -4.04 8.32 10.20
N ASP A 110 -3.78 9.31 9.34
CA ASP A 110 -3.32 9.11 7.97
C ASP A 110 -1.80 8.88 7.90
N SER A 111 -1.36 8.01 6.99
CA SER A 111 0.06 7.75 6.75
C SER A 111 0.72 8.84 5.93
N LEU A 112 -0.06 9.58 5.13
CA LEU A 112 0.48 10.59 4.22
C LEU A 112 1.00 11.77 5.03
N THR A 113 2.32 11.83 5.23
CA THR A 113 2.91 12.87 6.07
C THR A 113 2.68 14.24 5.44
N GLY A 114 2.09 15.16 6.20
CA GLY A 114 1.89 16.54 5.80
C GLY A 114 0.44 16.96 5.58
N LYS A 115 0.25 18.03 4.81
CA LYS A 115 -1.05 18.60 4.43
C LYS A 115 -1.06 18.95 2.96
N TYR A 116 -1.96 18.36 2.19
CA TYR A 116 -2.06 18.55 0.75
C TYR A 116 -3.48 18.90 0.32
N GLU A 117 -3.61 19.86 -0.58
CA GLU A 117 -4.88 20.24 -1.20
C GLU A 117 -5.19 19.31 -2.37
N VAL A 118 -6.37 18.71 -2.39
CA VAL A 118 -6.83 17.87 -3.50
C VAL A 118 -7.17 18.77 -4.68
N VAL A 119 -6.40 18.71 -5.77
CA VAL A 119 -6.58 19.59 -6.95
C VAL A 119 -7.14 18.88 -8.18
N GLY A 120 -7.25 17.55 -8.12
CA GLY A 120 -7.82 16.75 -9.19
C GLY A 120 -8.06 15.32 -8.78
N LEU A 121 -8.82 14.63 -9.63
CA LEU A 121 -9.19 13.23 -9.47
C LEU A 121 -8.83 12.45 -10.73
N ILE A 122 -8.19 11.29 -10.54
CA ILE A 122 -7.91 10.33 -11.60
C ILE A 122 -8.82 9.10 -11.48
N ASP A 123 -9.04 8.42 -12.60
CA ASP A 123 -9.78 7.16 -12.67
C ASP A 123 -8.98 6.15 -13.51
N GLY A 124 -9.02 4.88 -13.12
CA GLY A 124 -8.28 3.79 -13.73
C GLY A 124 -8.33 2.53 -12.87
N ASP A 125 -7.70 1.45 -13.34
CA ASP A 125 -7.66 0.20 -12.57
C ASP A 125 -6.66 0.26 -11.39
N ALA A 126 -5.71 1.21 -11.45
CA ALA A 126 -4.65 1.39 -10.48
C ALA A 126 -5.01 2.44 -9.41
N LEU A 127 -5.07 2.02 -8.14
CA LEU A 127 -5.34 2.92 -7.02
C LEU A 127 -4.07 3.62 -6.53
N TYR A 128 -3.91 4.91 -6.82
CA TYR A 128 -2.78 5.71 -6.34
C TYR A 128 -3.09 7.21 -6.23
N GLY A 129 -2.14 7.97 -5.68
CA GLY A 129 -2.12 9.42 -5.69
C GLY A 129 -0.85 9.98 -6.34
N MET A 130 -0.91 11.24 -6.77
CA MET A 130 0.23 11.98 -7.32
C MET A 130 0.39 13.32 -6.62
N ALA A 131 1.61 13.66 -6.23
CA ALA A 131 1.92 14.92 -5.56
C ALA A 131 3.20 15.56 -6.14
N SER A 132 3.47 16.82 -5.79
CA SER A 132 4.65 17.54 -6.31
C SER A 132 5.94 17.11 -5.62
N LEU A 133 6.90 16.58 -6.40
CA LEU A 133 8.24 16.24 -5.92
C LEU A 133 9.04 17.47 -5.43
N PRO A 134 9.08 18.60 -6.16
CA PRO A 134 9.76 19.79 -5.66
C PRO A 134 9.25 20.27 -4.29
N TYR A 135 7.95 20.11 -4.02
CA TYR A 135 7.39 20.40 -2.71
C TYR A 135 7.94 19.47 -1.62
N ALA A 136 7.91 18.15 -1.85
CA ALA A 136 8.44 17.15 -0.90
C ALA A 136 9.94 17.35 -0.64
N LYS A 137 10.75 17.57 -1.69
CA LYS A 137 12.18 17.88 -1.54
C LYS A 137 12.41 19.05 -0.62
N ASN A 138 11.68 20.15 -0.81
CA ASN A 138 11.87 21.34 0.01
C ASN A 138 11.36 21.15 1.45
N LYS A 139 10.21 20.49 1.64
CA LYS A 139 9.60 20.27 2.95
C LYS A 139 10.43 19.31 3.81
N TYR A 140 10.85 18.20 3.24
CA TYR A 140 11.56 17.13 3.95
C TYR A 140 13.08 17.22 3.85
N LYS A 141 13.60 18.23 3.12
CA LYS A 141 15.05 18.41 2.88
C LYS A 141 15.69 17.16 2.26
N LEU A 142 14.98 16.51 1.35
CA LEU A 142 15.46 15.32 0.65
C LEU A 142 16.62 15.70 -0.27
N ALA A 143 17.71 14.95 -0.17
CA ALA A 143 18.77 14.98 -1.17
C ALA A 143 18.35 14.18 -2.40
N ASP A 144 18.91 14.48 -3.58
CA ASP A 144 18.60 13.72 -4.80
C ASP A 144 18.91 12.22 -4.66
N ALA A 145 19.89 11.89 -3.81
CA ALA A 145 20.29 10.52 -3.54
C ALA A 145 19.31 9.72 -2.67
N GLN A 146 18.32 10.38 -2.07
CA GLN A 146 17.23 9.77 -1.28
C GLN A 146 15.95 9.56 -2.10
N LEU A 147 15.98 9.97 -3.38
CA LEU A 147 14.86 9.76 -4.29
C LEU A 147 14.93 8.34 -4.84
N GLY A 148 13.76 7.73 -5.00
CA GLY A 148 13.63 6.54 -5.80
C GLY A 148 13.59 6.84 -7.29
N ALA A 149 13.60 5.78 -8.08
CA ALA A 149 13.43 5.80 -9.52
C ALA A 149 12.22 4.94 -9.90
N ILE A 150 11.36 5.49 -10.75
CA ILE A 150 10.35 4.72 -11.48
C ILE A 150 10.99 4.23 -12.77
N LEU A 151 10.98 2.92 -12.96
CA LEU A 151 11.56 2.22 -14.10
C LEU A 151 10.45 1.57 -14.92
N SER A 152 10.57 1.65 -16.25
CA SER A 152 9.66 0.94 -17.15
C SER A 152 9.91 -0.55 -16.99
N LYS A 153 8.83 -1.33 -16.92
CA LYS A 153 8.93 -2.80 -16.86
C LYS A 153 9.34 -3.32 -18.25
N ASP A 154 10.64 -3.33 -18.50
CA ASP A 154 11.26 -3.98 -19.66
C ASP A 154 12.11 -5.15 -19.16
N GLU A 155 12.19 -6.24 -19.92
CA GLU A 155 12.86 -7.50 -19.51
C GLU A 155 14.38 -7.31 -19.29
N ASN A 156 14.93 -6.15 -19.63
CA ASN A 156 16.35 -5.85 -19.60
C ASN A 156 16.77 -4.90 -18.46
N VAL A 157 15.89 -4.56 -17.51
CA VAL A 157 16.28 -3.72 -16.37
C VAL A 157 17.29 -4.48 -15.49
N LYS A 158 18.57 -4.18 -15.69
CA LYS A 158 19.65 -4.69 -14.85
C LYS A 158 19.82 -3.76 -13.67
N LEU A 159 19.39 -4.22 -12.51
CA LEU A 159 19.68 -3.55 -11.25
C LEU A 159 21.10 -3.92 -10.79
N SER A 160 21.97 -2.93 -10.61
CA SER A 160 23.27 -3.12 -10.01
C SER A 160 23.19 -2.85 -8.50
N GLY A 161 23.63 -3.80 -7.68
CA GLY A 161 23.48 -3.76 -6.21
C GLY A 161 22.63 -4.89 -5.66
N LYS A 162 22.58 -5.01 -4.34
CA LYS A 162 21.79 -6.04 -3.65
C LYS A 162 20.51 -5.46 -3.05
N GLU A 163 19.39 -6.10 -3.39
CA GLU A 163 18.10 -5.82 -2.75
C GLU A 163 18.18 -6.10 -1.23
N GLY A 164 17.62 -5.19 -0.43
CA GLY A 164 17.63 -5.27 1.03
C GLY A 164 18.89 -4.72 1.71
N GLU A 165 19.97 -4.47 0.97
CA GLU A 165 21.18 -3.79 1.46
C GLU A 165 21.32 -2.40 0.81
N ASP A 166 21.26 -2.33 -0.51
CA ASP A 166 21.51 -1.09 -1.27
C ASP A 166 20.20 -0.39 -1.66
N TYR A 167 19.21 -1.17 -2.09
CA TYR A 167 17.91 -0.67 -2.52
C TYR A 167 16.77 -1.60 -2.10
N LYS A 168 15.56 -1.07 -2.10
CA LYS A 168 14.31 -1.83 -2.01
C LYS A 168 13.59 -1.75 -3.36
N LEU A 169 13.24 -2.91 -3.90
CA LEU A 169 12.51 -3.04 -5.16
C LEU A 169 11.02 -3.24 -4.87
N TYR A 170 10.21 -2.32 -5.37
CA TYR A 170 8.76 -2.45 -5.40
C TYR A 170 8.37 -2.90 -6.81
N CYS A 171 8.11 -4.19 -6.96
CA CYS A 171 7.54 -4.79 -8.16
C CYS A 171 6.29 -5.60 -7.79
N LYS A 172 5.43 -5.85 -8.78
CA LYS A 172 4.18 -6.59 -8.57
C LYS A 172 4.40 -7.95 -7.90
N ASP A 173 5.42 -8.68 -8.34
CA ASP A 173 5.68 -10.04 -7.85
C ASP A 173 6.12 -10.03 -6.38
N ASN A 174 6.97 -9.07 -5.98
CA ASN A 174 7.44 -8.94 -4.59
C ASN A 174 6.29 -8.54 -3.64
N GLU A 175 5.43 -7.60 -4.07
CA GLU A 175 4.27 -7.18 -3.28
C GLU A 175 3.18 -8.27 -3.22
N GLU A 176 2.98 -9.05 -4.29
CA GLU A 176 2.07 -10.20 -4.27
C GLU A 176 2.60 -11.33 -3.36
N ASP A 177 3.92 -11.59 -3.37
CA ASP A 177 4.56 -12.56 -2.48
C ASP A 177 4.49 -12.11 -1.01
N ASP A 178 4.71 -10.83 -0.71
CA ASP A 178 4.57 -10.26 0.64
C ASP A 178 3.13 -10.32 1.13
N LEU A 179 2.14 -10.09 0.26
CA LEU A 179 0.73 -10.26 0.56
C LEU A 179 0.35 -11.72 0.81
N GLU A 180 0.86 -12.65 -0.01
CA GLU A 180 0.59 -14.08 0.17
C GLU A 180 1.22 -14.59 1.48
N SER A 181 2.44 -14.15 1.79
CA SER A 181 3.15 -14.44 3.04
C SER A 181 2.41 -13.88 4.26
N SER A 182 1.99 -12.61 4.20
CA SER A 182 1.22 -11.96 5.26
C SER A 182 -0.16 -12.60 5.43
N GLY A 183 -0.81 -12.96 4.33
CA GLY A 183 -2.09 -13.68 4.31
C GLY A 183 -1.99 -15.05 4.99
N LYS A 184 -0.92 -15.80 4.71
CA LYS A 184 -0.64 -17.08 5.38
C LYS A 184 -0.50 -16.92 6.90
N MET A 185 0.17 -15.86 7.38
CA MET A 185 0.27 -15.60 8.83
C MET A 185 -1.10 -15.34 9.48
N MET A 186 -1.98 -14.60 8.81
CA MET A 186 -3.35 -14.37 9.27
C MET A 186 -4.17 -15.66 9.28
N GLU A 187 -4.07 -16.47 8.23
CA GLU A 187 -4.75 -17.77 8.13
C GLU A 187 -4.34 -18.72 9.26
N VAL A 188 -3.03 -18.85 9.51
CA VAL A 188 -2.50 -19.68 10.61
C VAL A 188 -3.02 -19.20 11.96
N THR A 189 -3.06 -17.88 12.17
CA THR A 189 -3.57 -17.31 13.43
C THR A 189 -5.05 -17.63 13.62
N LEU A 190 -5.87 -17.51 12.58
CA LEU A 190 -7.30 -17.86 12.63
C LEU A 190 -7.52 -19.36 12.86
N ILE A 191 -6.71 -20.23 12.24
CA ILE A 191 -6.77 -21.68 12.47
C ILE A 191 -6.47 -22.00 13.93
N VAL A 192 -5.42 -21.41 14.51
CA VAL A 192 -5.07 -21.62 15.92
C VAL A 192 -6.19 -21.15 16.85
N LEU A 193 -6.75 -19.97 16.61
CA LEU A 193 -7.85 -19.42 17.41
C LEU A 193 -9.11 -20.31 17.33
N ASN A 194 -9.47 -20.76 16.12
CA ASN A 194 -10.59 -21.68 15.92
C ASN A 194 -10.34 -23.03 16.62
N PHE A 195 -9.11 -23.55 16.59
CA PHE A 195 -8.77 -24.78 17.28
C PHE A 195 -8.99 -24.66 18.79
N VAL A 196 -8.61 -23.53 19.41
CA VAL A 196 -8.85 -23.27 20.83
C VAL A 196 -10.35 -23.25 21.15
N ILE A 197 -11.17 -22.60 20.31
CA ILE A 197 -12.64 -22.56 20.49
C ILE A 197 -13.24 -23.96 20.40
N ILE A 198 -12.83 -24.75 19.41
CA ILE A 198 -13.29 -26.15 19.24
C ILE A 198 -12.90 -26.98 20.45
N LEU A 199 -11.68 -26.82 20.96
CA LEU A 199 -11.20 -27.54 22.13
C LEU A 199 -12.03 -27.21 23.36
N ILE A 200 -12.26 -25.91 23.66
CA ILE A 200 -13.10 -25.48 24.79
C ILE A 200 -14.51 -26.07 24.65
N THR A 201 -15.12 -25.96 23.48
CA THR A 201 -16.48 -26.45 23.22
C THR A 201 -16.56 -27.97 23.38
N ALA A 202 -15.56 -28.72 22.91
CA ALA A 202 -15.47 -30.17 23.08
C ALA A 202 -15.34 -30.56 24.56
N PHE A 203 -14.52 -29.85 25.34
CA PHE A 203 -14.43 -30.06 26.78
C PHE A 203 -15.76 -29.78 27.48
N THR A 204 -16.43 -28.68 27.15
CA THR A 204 -17.76 -28.36 27.71
C THR A 204 -18.78 -29.45 27.39
N LEU A 205 -18.86 -29.90 26.14
CA LEU A 205 -19.74 -31.00 25.73
C LEU A 205 -19.40 -32.30 26.46
N PHE A 206 -18.11 -32.62 26.60
CA PHE A 206 -17.65 -33.78 27.34
C PHE A 206 -18.10 -33.73 28.81
N PHE A 207 -17.92 -32.60 29.49
CA PHE A 207 -18.37 -32.43 30.88
C PHE A 207 -19.88 -32.54 31.03
N VAL A 208 -20.66 -31.94 30.12
CA VAL A 208 -22.13 -32.03 30.14
C VAL A 208 -22.58 -33.48 29.96
N LEU A 209 -22.03 -34.21 28.99
CA LEU A 209 -22.33 -35.62 28.76
C LEU A 209 -21.93 -36.49 29.96
N TYR A 210 -20.78 -36.22 30.56
CA TYR A 210 -20.30 -36.93 31.74
C TYR A 210 -21.22 -36.74 32.94
N ILE A 211 -21.65 -35.51 33.23
CA ILE A 211 -22.60 -35.21 34.30
C ILE A 211 -23.94 -35.89 34.04
N TYR A 212 -24.47 -35.81 32.81
CA TYR A 212 -25.73 -36.45 32.43
C TYR A 212 -25.67 -37.97 32.63
N TYR A 213 -24.56 -38.60 32.21
CA TYR A 213 -24.33 -40.02 32.43
C TYR A 213 -24.32 -40.37 33.93
N LEU A 214 -23.63 -39.58 34.76
CA LEU A 214 -23.61 -39.80 36.22
C LEU A 214 -24.98 -39.64 36.86
N GLN A 215 -25.79 -38.65 36.45
CA GLN A 215 -27.15 -38.47 36.95
C GLN A 215 -28.03 -39.68 36.60
N ARG A 216 -27.92 -40.19 35.37
CA ARG A 216 -28.73 -41.33 34.90
C ARG A 216 -28.24 -42.69 35.35
N LYS A 217 -27.02 -42.83 35.88
CA LYS A 217 -26.55 -44.11 36.46
C LYS A 217 -27.51 -44.68 37.51
N LYS A 218 -28.16 -43.81 38.30
CA LYS A 218 -29.17 -44.26 39.27
C LYS A 218 -30.40 -44.84 38.60
N GLU A 219 -30.84 -44.28 37.47
CA GLU A 219 -31.96 -44.80 36.69
C GLU A 219 -31.61 -46.17 36.07
N PHE A 220 -30.40 -46.31 35.51
CA PHE A 220 -29.91 -47.57 34.94
C PHE A 220 -29.66 -48.67 35.98
N GLY A 221 -29.53 -48.33 37.26
CA GLY A 221 -29.38 -49.33 38.33
C GLY A 221 -30.71 -49.89 38.84
N ILE A 222 -31.83 -49.27 38.50
CA ILE A 222 -33.18 -49.66 38.96
C ILE A 222 -33.97 -50.37 37.85
N LEU A 223 -33.70 -50.03 36.58
CA LEU A 223 -34.18 -50.73 35.38
C LEU A 223 -33.34 -51.99 35.11
#